data_AF-A0A497Q399-F1
#
_entry.id   AF-A0A497Q399-F1
#
_cell.length_a   1.000
_cell.length_b   1.000
_cell.length_c   1.000
_cell.angle_alpha   90.00
_cell.angle_beta   90.00
_cell.angle_gamma   90.00
#
_symmetry.space_group_name_H-M   'P 1'
#
loop_
_entity.id
_entity.type
_entity.pdbx_description
1 polymer ?
#
loop_
_entity_poly.entity_id
_entity_poly.type
_entity_poly.pdbx_seq_one_letter_code
_entity_poly.pdbx_strand_id
1 'polypeptide(L)'
;MHVLSGHNIQAILIKERGGIPLFFMKLDPKAQDLDPILVSGFFTAIQSFSKEVIERDSPILQVNYGARLFTVMTGKTTDLVVVSMGEWVEEVTPVLQSLHEEFETIWLKGMSQKKKDSLKVDTAFPKFREGVIQNLSFRKLSGSWVPLLVESDDDTSVYGDSVLEPYIDGVRSIDDIARESGLRQPDVISEINRLWALGAIKFGSTLGKADIVVSNSKIDRLMQATSPLRAELGRKNPDALTLLPRLSALFDGRRTVGAIVESLSDIKAESEILQVMDNLMEVGAITALSPEKRRILLVKEAFELAVRVCEVLYSPEEALTWLNECLGRVQAPEVAGVIKVTGSDWVIDYDSRLYEGLDPRTLMDLYAEWMKLLAQFVSALDPNRLTKYAEALTDAFDGYLLGRYSQNDLEGFEEFSFWLELNCAKAGGTH
;
A
#
# COMPACT_ATOMS: atom_id res chain seq x y z
N MET A 1 25.02 -19.71 -4.25
CA MET A 1 24.42 -18.37 -4.08
C MET A 1 23.45 -18.44 -2.93
N HIS A 2 23.56 -17.54 -1.95
CA HIS A 2 22.56 -17.39 -0.90
C HIS A 2 21.35 -16.67 -1.51
N VAL A 3 20.17 -17.26 -1.40
CA VAL A 3 18.91 -16.61 -1.78
C VAL A 3 18.57 -15.58 -0.70
N LEU A 4 18.48 -14.30 -1.06
CA LEU A 4 18.02 -13.26 -0.14
C LEU A 4 16.51 -13.35 -0.01
N SER A 5 16.02 -13.73 1.17
CA SER A 5 14.59 -13.82 1.47
C SER A 5 14.16 -12.71 2.43
N GLY A 6 12.94 -12.17 2.22
CA GLY A 6 12.39 -11.11 3.06
C GLY A 6 12.82 -9.69 2.69
N HIS A 7 13.30 -9.44 1.46
CA HIS A 7 13.60 -8.09 1.00
C HIS A 7 12.32 -7.24 0.88
N ASN A 8 12.48 -5.92 0.95
CA ASN A 8 11.40 -4.95 0.82
C ASN A 8 11.17 -4.43 -0.61
N ILE A 9 11.83 -5.02 -1.62
CA ILE A 9 11.64 -4.67 -3.03
C ILE A 9 10.27 -5.12 -3.53
N GLN A 10 9.52 -4.17 -4.11
CA GLN A 10 8.21 -4.38 -4.73
C GLN A 10 8.26 -4.53 -6.24
N ALA A 11 9.24 -3.93 -6.91
CA ALA A 11 9.41 -4.05 -8.35
C ALA A 11 10.82 -3.68 -8.80
N ILE A 12 11.20 -4.19 -9.97
CA ILE A 12 12.39 -3.79 -10.70
C ILE A 12 12.03 -3.38 -12.13
N LEU A 13 12.69 -2.34 -12.63
CA LEU A 13 12.57 -1.81 -13.98
C LEU A 13 13.97 -1.63 -14.56
N ILE A 14 14.23 -2.17 -15.75
CA ILE A 14 15.43 -1.84 -16.52
C ILE A 14 15.00 -1.00 -17.71
N LYS A 15 15.61 0.17 -17.86
CA LYS A 15 15.33 1.11 -18.94
C LYS A 15 16.59 1.57 -19.64
N GLU A 16 16.46 1.99 -20.89
CA GLU A 16 17.52 2.77 -21.52
C GLU A 16 17.63 4.16 -20.87
N ARG A 17 18.81 4.77 -20.96
CA ARG A 17 19.01 6.17 -20.52
C ARG A 17 18.10 7.17 -21.24
N GLY A 18 17.54 6.80 -22.38
CA GLY A 18 16.52 7.57 -23.11
C GLY A 18 15.10 7.45 -22.55
N GLY A 19 14.87 6.64 -21.50
CA GLY A 19 13.57 6.47 -20.87
C GLY A 19 12.72 5.32 -21.41
N ILE A 20 13.23 4.54 -22.38
CA ILE A 20 12.50 3.40 -22.94
C ILE A 20 12.57 2.22 -21.96
N PRO A 21 11.43 1.74 -21.42
CA PRO A 21 11.41 0.57 -20.55
C PRO A 21 11.71 -0.69 -21.37
N LEU A 22 12.65 -1.51 -20.89
CA LEU A 22 13.07 -2.75 -21.56
C LEU A 22 12.62 -4.00 -20.81
N PHE A 23 12.56 -3.92 -19.48
CA PHE A 23 12.15 -5.01 -18.61
C PHE A 23 11.46 -4.47 -17.37
N PHE A 24 10.34 -5.06 -16.97
CA PHE A 24 9.66 -4.71 -15.72
C PHE A 24 9.14 -5.97 -15.06
N MET A 25 9.39 -6.08 -13.76
CA MET A 25 8.93 -7.21 -12.98
C MET A 25 8.48 -6.73 -11.61
N LYS A 26 7.22 -7.03 -11.28
CA LYS A 26 6.70 -6.87 -9.91
C LYS A 26 7.24 -8.02 -9.06
N LEU A 27 7.70 -7.68 -7.87
CA LEU A 27 8.16 -8.59 -6.82
C LEU A 27 7.22 -8.59 -5.59
N ASP A 28 6.22 -7.71 -5.56
CA ASP A 28 5.16 -7.75 -4.56
C ASP A 28 3.79 -7.76 -5.27
N PRO A 29 3.01 -8.87 -5.17
CA PRO A 29 1.67 -8.93 -5.74
C PRO A 29 0.70 -7.86 -5.20
N LYS A 30 0.97 -7.29 -4.01
CA LYS A 30 0.17 -6.20 -3.46
C LYS A 30 0.46 -4.84 -4.11
N ALA A 31 1.56 -4.68 -4.86
CA ALA A 31 1.94 -3.44 -5.53
C ALA A 31 1.19 -3.27 -6.88
N GLN A 32 -0.14 -3.28 -6.83
CA GLN A 32 -0.98 -3.24 -8.04
C GLN A 32 -0.87 -1.92 -8.81
N ASP A 33 -0.62 -0.82 -8.11
CA ASP A 33 -0.52 0.55 -8.63
C ASP A 33 0.79 0.89 -9.34
N LEU A 34 1.81 0.01 -9.29
CA LEU A 34 3.06 0.22 -10.02
C LEU A 34 2.88 -0.10 -11.52
N ASP A 35 3.10 0.89 -12.37
CA ASP A 35 3.08 0.77 -13.82
C ASP A 35 4.45 1.11 -14.42
N PRO A 36 5.00 0.29 -15.34
CA PRO A 36 6.33 0.48 -15.89
C PRO A 36 6.51 1.79 -16.67
N ILE A 37 5.47 2.26 -17.35
CA ILE A 37 5.51 3.49 -18.16
C ILE A 37 5.53 4.69 -17.21
N LEU A 38 4.69 4.69 -16.18
CA LEU A 38 4.67 5.75 -15.17
C LEU A 38 6.01 5.84 -14.42
N VAL A 39 6.55 4.70 -13.97
CA VAL A 39 7.85 4.66 -13.29
C VAL A 39 8.96 5.15 -14.22
N SER A 40 9.00 4.67 -15.48
CA SER A 40 10.02 5.11 -16.44
C SER A 40 9.92 6.61 -16.76
N GLY A 41 8.71 7.12 -16.94
CA GLY A 41 8.44 8.54 -17.19
C GLY A 41 8.91 9.43 -16.03
N PHE A 42 8.58 9.05 -14.80
CA PHE A 42 9.02 9.74 -13.58
C PHE A 42 10.55 9.88 -13.53
N PHE A 43 11.29 8.80 -13.77
CA PHE A 43 12.75 8.86 -13.74
C PHE A 43 13.39 9.58 -14.92
N THR A 44 12.76 9.52 -16.09
CA THR A 44 13.22 10.29 -17.25
C THR A 44 13.08 11.78 -16.96
N ALA A 45 11.99 12.20 -16.32
CA ALA A 45 11.81 13.55 -15.82
C ALA A 45 12.88 13.89 -14.77
N ILE A 46 13.07 13.07 -13.74
CA ILE A 46 14.11 13.29 -12.73
C ILE A 46 15.49 13.42 -13.36
N GLN A 47 15.91 12.52 -14.26
CA GLN A 47 17.20 12.58 -14.95
C GLN A 47 17.36 13.85 -15.78
N SER A 48 16.28 14.37 -16.37
CA SER A 48 16.30 15.63 -17.13
C SER A 48 16.53 16.85 -16.22
N PHE A 49 15.91 16.89 -15.04
CA PHE A 49 16.12 17.93 -14.00
C PHE A 49 17.46 17.75 -13.26
N SER A 50 17.87 16.50 -13.06
CA SER A 50 19.06 16.05 -12.34
C SER A 50 20.37 16.48 -12.98
N LYS A 51 20.41 16.72 -14.30
CA LYS A 51 21.64 17.23 -14.94
C LYS A 51 22.07 18.60 -14.39
N GLU A 52 21.17 19.33 -13.72
CA GLU A 52 21.47 20.61 -13.07
C GLU A 52 21.74 20.49 -11.56
N VAL A 53 21.39 19.37 -10.90
CA VAL A 53 21.35 19.27 -9.41
C VAL A 53 22.08 18.04 -8.85
N ILE A 54 22.29 16.98 -9.63
CA ILE A 54 22.87 15.72 -9.15
C ILE A 54 24.31 15.60 -9.68
N GLU A 55 25.27 15.62 -8.76
CA GLU A 55 26.65 15.25 -9.03
C GLU A 55 26.69 13.82 -9.57
N ARG A 56 27.15 13.64 -10.81
CA ARG A 56 27.15 12.36 -11.55
C ARG A 56 28.09 11.28 -10.97
N ASP A 57 28.70 11.54 -9.82
CA ASP A 57 29.77 10.71 -9.29
C ASP A 57 29.25 9.58 -8.37
N SER A 58 27.98 9.60 -7.95
CA SER A 58 27.38 8.47 -7.24
C SER A 58 26.79 7.43 -8.20
N PRO A 59 27.20 6.15 -8.15
CA PRO A 59 26.66 5.08 -8.99
C PRO A 59 25.22 4.69 -8.60
N ILE A 60 24.78 5.09 -7.41
CA ILE A 60 23.46 4.82 -6.85
C ILE A 60 22.80 6.15 -6.49
N LEU A 61 21.60 6.37 -7.04
CA LEU A 61 20.74 7.50 -6.71
C LEU A 61 19.50 6.98 -6.00
N GLN A 62 19.15 7.57 -4.86
CA GLN A 62 17.94 7.23 -4.12
C GLN A 62 16.98 8.43 -4.09
N VAL A 63 15.71 8.17 -4.36
CA VAL A 63 14.64 9.17 -4.34
C VAL A 63 13.57 8.67 -3.38
N ASN A 64 13.36 9.37 -2.27
CA ASN A 64 12.26 9.07 -1.37
C ASN A 64 10.95 9.63 -1.96
N TYR A 65 9.91 8.79 -2.02
CA TYR A 65 8.60 9.12 -2.55
C TYR A 65 7.49 8.50 -1.68
N GLY A 66 7.28 9.08 -0.49
CA GLY A 66 6.31 8.58 0.49
C GLY A 66 6.85 7.34 1.19
N ALA A 67 6.08 6.24 1.20
CA ALA A 67 6.53 4.97 1.77
C ALA A 67 7.45 4.17 0.83
N ARG A 68 7.67 4.64 -0.41
CA ARG A 68 8.52 3.98 -1.40
C ARG A 68 9.84 4.71 -1.57
N LEU A 69 10.92 3.94 -1.54
CA LEU A 69 12.24 4.36 -1.94
C LEU A 69 12.54 3.85 -3.34
N PHE A 70 12.97 4.79 -4.17
CA PHE A 70 13.27 4.59 -5.57
C PHE A 70 14.78 4.63 -5.76
N THR A 71 15.40 3.48 -5.95
CA THR A 71 16.86 3.34 -6.08
C THR A 71 17.24 3.12 -7.54
N VAL A 72 18.08 3.99 -8.10
CA VAL A 72 18.59 3.89 -9.46
C VAL A 72 20.05 3.49 -9.42
N MET A 73 20.37 2.42 -10.15
CA MET A 73 21.71 1.89 -10.32
C MET A 73 22.09 2.04 -11.78
N THR A 74 23.16 2.81 -12.05
CA THR A 74 23.54 3.15 -13.42
C THR A 74 24.48 2.08 -13.98
N GLY A 75 24.07 1.43 -15.07
CA GLY A 75 24.86 0.47 -15.83
C GLY A 75 25.63 1.13 -16.96
N LYS A 76 26.14 0.33 -17.91
CA LYS A 76 26.91 0.85 -19.06
C LYS A 76 26.01 1.57 -20.06
N THR A 77 24.87 0.98 -20.36
CA THR A 77 23.92 1.42 -21.40
C THR A 77 22.50 1.61 -20.90
N THR A 78 22.19 1.04 -19.75
CA THR A 78 20.86 1.03 -19.13
C THR A 78 20.92 1.45 -17.67
N ASP A 79 19.77 1.82 -17.13
CA ASP A 79 19.58 2.09 -15.71
C ASP A 79 18.67 1.00 -15.14
N LEU A 80 19.06 0.44 -14.00
CA LEU A 80 18.21 -0.42 -13.18
C LEU A 80 17.55 0.46 -12.11
N VAL A 81 16.22 0.47 -12.11
CA VAL A 81 15.38 1.15 -11.15
C VAL A 81 14.75 0.09 -10.25
N VAL A 82 14.93 0.25 -8.95
CA VAL A 82 14.40 -0.64 -7.91
C VAL A 82 13.45 0.14 -7.04
N VAL A 83 12.26 -0.42 -6.82
CA VAL A 83 11.23 0.17 -5.96
C VAL A 83 11.18 -0.65 -4.68
N SER A 84 11.58 -0.08 -3.55
CA SER A 84 11.52 -0.71 -2.22
C SER A 84 10.58 0.03 -1.28
N MET A 85 10.07 -0.66 -0.26
CA MET A 85 9.26 -0.08 0.81
C MET A 85 10.13 0.32 2.00
N GLY A 86 10.07 1.58 2.44
CA GLY A 86 10.91 2.08 3.52
C GLY A 86 12.38 2.21 3.10
N GLU A 87 13.29 1.67 3.90
CA GLU A 87 14.74 1.88 3.73
C GLU A 87 15.39 0.99 2.67
N TRP A 88 16.63 1.30 2.27
CA TRP A 88 17.39 0.42 1.37
C TRP A 88 18.12 -0.67 2.14
N VAL A 89 18.02 -1.92 1.68
CA VAL A 89 18.74 -3.06 2.26
C VAL A 89 20.04 -3.30 1.47
N GLU A 90 21.18 -2.96 2.07
CA GLU A 90 22.49 -2.96 1.38
C GLU A 90 22.86 -4.34 0.80
N GLU A 91 22.48 -5.43 1.47
CA GLU A 91 22.76 -6.81 1.07
C GLU A 91 22.19 -7.16 -0.30
N VAL A 92 21.15 -6.45 -0.75
CA VAL A 92 20.50 -6.70 -2.04
C VAL A 92 21.28 -6.07 -3.21
N THR A 93 22.09 -5.06 -2.93
CA THR A 93 22.90 -4.32 -3.92
C THR A 93 23.76 -5.23 -4.80
N PRO A 94 24.63 -6.14 -4.28
CA PRO A 94 25.47 -6.98 -5.12
C PRO A 94 24.66 -7.93 -6.01
N VAL A 95 23.51 -8.41 -5.53
CA VAL A 95 22.62 -9.30 -6.31
C VAL A 95 22.02 -8.53 -7.49
N LEU A 96 21.52 -7.33 -7.25
CA LEU A 96 20.95 -6.47 -8.28
C LEU A 96 21.99 -6.01 -9.31
N GLN A 97 23.21 -5.67 -8.88
CA GLN A 97 24.31 -5.35 -9.80
C GLN A 97 24.62 -6.54 -10.71
N SER A 98 24.73 -7.74 -10.16
CA SER A 98 24.96 -8.96 -10.94
C SER A 98 23.85 -9.19 -11.96
N LEU A 99 22.57 -9.05 -11.57
CA LEU A 99 21.44 -9.21 -12.47
C LEU A 99 21.42 -8.13 -13.57
N HIS A 100 21.79 -6.90 -13.23
CA HIS A 100 21.87 -5.80 -14.19
C HIS A 100 22.96 -6.04 -15.25
N GLU A 101 24.14 -6.45 -14.80
CA GLU A 101 25.25 -6.81 -15.69
C GLU A 101 24.92 -7.99 -16.60
N GLU A 102 24.25 -9.03 -16.06
CA GLU A 102 23.75 -10.15 -16.85
C GLU A 102 22.78 -9.67 -17.94
N PHE A 103 21.83 -8.79 -17.59
CA PHE A 103 20.86 -8.24 -18.54
C PHE A 103 21.54 -7.51 -19.70
N GLU A 104 22.50 -6.63 -19.41
CA GLU A 104 23.23 -5.88 -20.44
C GLU A 104 24.08 -6.80 -21.34
N THR A 105 24.74 -7.79 -20.75
CA THR A 105 25.75 -8.60 -21.46
C THR A 105 25.17 -9.78 -22.22
N ILE A 106 24.06 -10.35 -21.75
CA ILE A 106 23.44 -11.56 -22.32
C ILE A 106 22.17 -11.19 -23.09
N TRP A 107 21.24 -10.47 -22.44
CA TRP A 107 19.88 -10.32 -22.94
C TRP A 107 19.71 -9.14 -23.92
N LEU A 108 20.44 -8.04 -23.68
CA LEU A 108 20.43 -6.84 -24.51
C LEU A 108 21.39 -6.91 -25.71
N LYS A 109 22.43 -7.74 -25.61
CA LYS A 109 23.53 -7.79 -26.58
C LYS A 109 23.02 -8.12 -27.98
N GLY A 110 23.24 -7.19 -28.92
CA GLY A 110 22.87 -7.38 -30.33
C GLY A 110 21.38 -7.16 -30.63
N MET A 111 20.58 -6.65 -29.69
CA MET A 111 19.18 -6.31 -29.93
C MET A 111 19.06 -4.99 -30.72
N SER A 112 18.30 -5.01 -31.82
CA SER A 112 18.03 -3.81 -32.62
C SER A 112 16.97 -2.91 -31.97
N GLN A 113 16.99 -1.60 -32.30
CA GLN A 113 16.02 -0.64 -31.74
C GLN A 113 14.57 -1.04 -31.98
N LYS A 114 14.24 -1.47 -33.21
CA LYS A 114 12.89 -1.93 -33.57
C LYS A 114 12.40 -3.08 -32.68
N LYS A 115 13.29 -3.98 -32.25
CA LYS A 115 12.92 -5.07 -31.32
C LYS A 115 12.62 -4.50 -29.94
N LYS A 116 13.46 -3.59 -29.44
CA LYS A 116 13.28 -2.93 -28.13
C LYS A 116 11.94 -2.22 -28.05
N ASP A 117 11.59 -1.44 -29.08
CA ASP A 117 10.34 -0.67 -29.12
C ASP A 117 9.07 -1.55 -29.15
N SER A 118 9.21 -2.83 -29.56
CA SER A 118 8.10 -3.80 -29.65
C SER A 118 7.99 -4.75 -28.46
N LEU A 119 8.84 -4.61 -27.43
CA LEU A 119 8.84 -5.52 -26.28
C LEU A 119 7.58 -5.36 -25.44
N LYS A 120 6.90 -6.47 -25.15
CA LYS A 120 5.95 -6.56 -24.04
C LYS A 120 6.75 -6.61 -22.74
N VAL A 121 7.07 -5.44 -22.17
CA VAL A 121 7.98 -5.26 -21.03
C VAL A 121 7.63 -6.17 -19.84
N ASP A 122 6.34 -6.44 -19.62
CA ASP A 122 5.80 -7.22 -18.51
C ASP A 122 5.88 -8.75 -18.68
N THR A 123 6.16 -9.25 -19.90
CA THR A 123 6.24 -10.69 -20.18
C THR A 123 7.50 -11.10 -20.94
N ALA A 124 8.27 -10.15 -21.45
CA ALA A 124 9.53 -10.42 -22.14
C ALA A 124 10.56 -11.07 -21.19
N PHE A 125 11.47 -11.84 -21.80
CA PHE A 125 12.62 -12.50 -21.16
C PHE A 125 12.26 -13.49 -20.03
N PRO A 126 11.48 -14.55 -20.29
CA PRO A 126 11.01 -15.48 -19.25
C PRO A 126 12.15 -16.13 -18.44
N LYS A 127 13.24 -16.52 -19.09
CA LYS A 127 14.42 -17.10 -18.40
C LYS A 127 15.15 -16.10 -17.49
N PHE A 128 15.21 -14.83 -17.90
CA PHE A 128 15.78 -13.79 -17.05
C PHE A 128 14.89 -13.54 -15.82
N ARG A 129 13.55 -13.55 -16.00
CA ARG A 129 12.59 -13.48 -14.88
C ARG A 129 12.82 -14.61 -13.89
N GLU A 130 12.94 -15.84 -14.35
CA GLU A 130 13.26 -16.97 -13.47
C GLU A 130 14.58 -16.77 -12.72
N GLY A 131 15.62 -16.25 -13.40
CA GLY A 131 16.88 -15.87 -12.76
C GLY A 131 16.71 -14.81 -11.68
N VAL A 132 15.90 -13.78 -11.90
CA VAL A 132 15.57 -12.76 -10.90
C VAL A 132 14.95 -13.42 -9.67
N ILE A 133 13.97 -14.31 -9.83
CA ILE A 133 13.29 -14.99 -8.70
C ILE A 133 14.24 -15.86 -7.88
N GLN A 134 15.13 -16.57 -8.56
CA GLN A 134 16.10 -17.45 -7.90
C GLN A 134 17.09 -16.67 -7.03
N ASN A 135 17.36 -15.42 -7.39
CA ASN A 135 18.32 -14.56 -6.70
C ASN A 135 17.65 -13.61 -5.69
N LEU A 136 16.47 -13.10 -6.02
CA LEU A 136 15.64 -12.21 -5.20
C LEU A 136 14.38 -12.99 -4.82
N SER A 137 14.39 -13.61 -3.64
CA SER A 137 13.19 -14.28 -3.14
C SER A 137 12.15 -13.21 -2.83
N PHE A 138 10.97 -13.33 -3.43
CA PHE A 138 9.81 -12.49 -3.14
C PHE A 138 9.53 -12.32 -1.64
N ARG A 139 8.85 -11.23 -1.30
CA ARG A 139 8.22 -11.10 0.02
C ARG A 139 7.32 -12.33 0.23
N LYS A 140 7.40 -12.96 1.40
CA LYS A 140 6.72 -14.23 1.72
C LYS A 140 5.24 -14.15 1.34
N LEU A 141 4.82 -14.92 0.33
CA LEU A 141 3.41 -15.06 -0.04
C LEU A 141 2.63 -15.55 1.18
N SER A 142 1.43 -15.01 1.39
CA SER A 142 0.57 -15.50 2.46
C SER A 142 0.02 -16.87 2.10
N GLY A 143 0.04 -17.80 3.04
CA GLY A 143 -0.59 -19.12 2.90
C GLY A 143 -2.08 -19.04 2.58
N SER A 144 -2.73 -17.94 3.00
CA SER A 144 -4.16 -17.67 2.78
C SER A 144 -4.51 -17.17 1.38
N TRP A 145 -3.54 -16.86 0.52
CA TRP A 145 -3.83 -16.35 -0.82
C TRP A 145 -4.31 -17.46 -1.74
N VAL A 146 -5.15 -17.11 -2.71
CA VAL A 146 -5.78 -18.06 -3.63
C VAL A 146 -5.24 -17.80 -5.04
N PRO A 147 -4.39 -18.67 -5.60
CA PRO A 147 -3.91 -18.50 -6.97
C PRO A 147 -5.00 -18.85 -8.00
N LEU A 148 -5.03 -18.12 -9.11
CA LEU A 148 -5.94 -18.29 -10.24
C LEU A 148 -5.13 -18.29 -11.55
N LEU A 149 -5.41 -19.24 -12.45
CA LEU A 149 -4.79 -19.28 -13.79
C LEU A 149 -5.24 -18.09 -14.64
N VAL A 150 -4.33 -17.53 -15.43
CA VAL A 150 -4.63 -16.43 -16.37
C VAL A 150 -4.91 -17.03 -17.75
N GLU A 151 -6.12 -16.87 -18.28
CA GLU A 151 -6.39 -17.26 -19.67
C GLU A 151 -5.42 -16.53 -20.61
N SER A 152 -4.54 -17.27 -21.29
CA SER A 152 -3.58 -16.70 -22.24
C SER A 152 -4.08 -16.90 -23.67
N ASP A 153 -4.22 -15.82 -24.41
CA ASP A 153 -4.58 -15.84 -25.85
C ASP A 153 -3.47 -16.43 -26.75
N ASP A 154 -2.24 -16.56 -26.23
CA ASP A 154 -1.09 -17.10 -26.96
C ASP A 154 -0.85 -18.58 -26.60
N ASP A 155 -0.77 -19.42 -27.65
CA ASP A 155 -0.56 -20.88 -27.69
C ASP A 155 0.80 -21.36 -27.10
N THR A 156 1.48 -20.51 -26.35
CA THR A 156 2.72 -20.85 -25.64
C THR A 156 2.38 -21.46 -24.30
N SER A 157 2.65 -22.76 -24.17
CA SER A 157 2.54 -23.58 -22.97
C SER A 157 3.46 -23.12 -21.83
N VAL A 158 3.26 -21.91 -21.29
CA VAL A 158 3.91 -21.45 -20.04
C VAL A 158 3.54 -22.39 -18.87
N TYR A 159 2.43 -23.09 -19.00
CA TYR A 159 1.87 -24.07 -18.08
C TYR A 159 2.61 -25.42 -18.03
N GLY A 160 3.18 -25.87 -19.15
CA GLY A 160 3.42 -27.29 -19.44
C GLY A 160 4.37 -28.08 -18.52
N ASP A 161 5.09 -27.43 -17.60
CA ASP A 161 6.04 -28.07 -16.68
C ASP A 161 5.67 -27.91 -15.18
N SER A 162 4.52 -27.30 -14.84
CA SER A 162 4.19 -27.07 -13.42
C SER A 162 3.53 -28.28 -12.77
N VAL A 163 4.10 -28.73 -11.65
CA VAL A 163 3.53 -29.79 -10.80
C VAL A 163 2.28 -29.31 -10.04
N LEU A 164 2.10 -27.99 -9.91
CA LEU A 164 1.01 -27.39 -9.14
C LEU A 164 -0.20 -27.00 -9.98
N GLU A 165 -0.09 -26.95 -11.31
CA GLU A 165 -1.19 -26.55 -12.20
C GLU A 165 -2.53 -27.25 -11.89
N PRO A 166 -2.59 -28.59 -11.63
CA PRO A 166 -3.85 -29.27 -11.33
C PRO A 166 -4.54 -28.81 -10.04
N TYR A 167 -3.80 -28.15 -9.14
CA TYR A 167 -4.30 -27.69 -7.84
C TYR A 167 -4.75 -26.22 -7.86
N ILE A 168 -4.41 -25.47 -8.91
CA ILE A 168 -4.73 -24.04 -9.06
C ILE A 168 -6.09 -23.90 -9.76
N ASP A 169 -7.14 -23.86 -8.98
CA ASP A 169 -8.54 -23.80 -9.43
C ASP A 169 -9.25 -22.47 -9.12
N GLY A 170 -8.53 -21.51 -8.53
CA GLY A 170 -9.12 -20.24 -8.10
C GLY A 170 -9.95 -20.33 -6.82
N VAL A 171 -9.90 -21.47 -6.11
CA VAL A 171 -10.64 -21.70 -4.86
C VAL A 171 -9.70 -22.06 -3.71
N ARG A 172 -8.72 -22.93 -3.95
CA ARG A 172 -7.80 -23.41 -2.90
C ARG A 172 -6.77 -22.35 -2.53
N SER A 173 -6.49 -22.22 -1.23
CA SER A 173 -5.39 -21.38 -0.74
C SER A 173 -4.04 -22.04 -0.96
N ILE A 174 -2.94 -21.28 -0.89
CA ILE A 174 -1.57 -21.83 -0.92
C ILE A 174 -1.37 -22.90 0.15
N ASP A 175 -1.94 -22.70 1.35
CA ASP A 175 -1.86 -23.68 2.44
C ASP A 175 -2.65 -24.97 2.16
N ASP A 176 -3.78 -24.87 1.47
CA ASP A 176 -4.55 -26.05 1.04
C ASP A 176 -3.85 -26.79 -0.09
N ILE A 177 -3.27 -26.06 -1.06
CA ILE A 177 -2.45 -26.63 -2.13
C ILE A 177 -1.24 -27.36 -1.55
N ALA A 178 -0.56 -26.78 -0.55
CA ALA A 178 0.56 -27.44 0.13
C ALA A 178 0.13 -28.73 0.85
N ARG A 179 -1.05 -28.72 1.46
CA ARG A 179 -1.61 -29.90 2.15
C ARG A 179 -2.01 -31.01 1.17
N GLU A 180 -2.63 -30.66 0.06
CA GLU A 180 -3.19 -31.61 -0.92
C GLU A 180 -2.16 -32.14 -1.92
N SER A 181 -1.21 -31.31 -2.34
CA SER A 181 -0.14 -31.73 -3.27
C SER A 181 0.89 -32.66 -2.65
N GLY A 182 0.97 -32.74 -1.31
CA GLY A 182 1.97 -33.50 -0.59
C GLY A 182 3.39 -32.93 -0.68
N LEU A 183 3.56 -31.76 -1.30
CA LEU A 183 4.84 -31.05 -1.38
C LEU A 183 5.10 -30.25 -0.10
N ARG A 184 6.36 -29.96 0.20
CA ARG A 184 6.69 -29.10 1.35
C ARG A 184 6.25 -27.67 1.03
N GLN A 185 5.70 -26.97 2.01
CA GLN A 185 5.22 -25.59 1.86
C GLN A 185 6.25 -24.64 1.18
N PRO A 186 7.56 -24.69 1.46
CA PRO A 186 8.54 -23.85 0.74
C PRO A 186 8.63 -24.16 -0.75
N ASP A 187 8.52 -25.43 -1.14
CA ASP A 187 8.58 -25.86 -2.54
C ASP A 187 7.32 -25.37 -3.27
N VAL A 188 6.16 -25.43 -2.61
CA VAL A 188 4.90 -24.88 -3.15
C VAL A 188 4.96 -23.37 -3.34
N ILE A 189 5.42 -22.64 -2.33
CA ILE A 189 5.59 -21.18 -2.41
C ILE A 189 6.55 -20.81 -3.54
N SER A 190 7.66 -21.55 -3.70
CA SER A 190 8.63 -21.31 -4.77
C SER A 190 8.02 -21.49 -6.16
N GLU A 191 7.24 -22.56 -6.37
CA GLU A 191 6.61 -22.83 -7.67
C GLU A 191 5.48 -21.85 -7.98
N ILE A 192 4.66 -21.50 -6.99
CA ILE A 192 3.61 -20.46 -7.14
C ILE A 192 4.24 -19.10 -7.49
N ASN A 193 5.33 -18.74 -6.81
CA ASN A 193 6.10 -17.54 -7.14
C ASN A 193 6.63 -17.55 -8.58
N ARG A 194 7.15 -18.71 -9.04
CA ARG A 194 7.60 -18.89 -10.41
C ARG A 194 6.46 -18.67 -11.41
N LEU A 195 5.32 -19.32 -11.20
CA LEU A 195 4.13 -19.18 -12.05
C LEU A 195 3.62 -17.74 -12.11
N TRP A 196 3.60 -17.05 -10.96
CA TRP A 196 3.14 -15.66 -10.89
C TRP A 196 4.06 -14.73 -11.68
N ALA A 197 5.37 -14.89 -11.52
CA ALA A 197 6.37 -14.08 -12.21
C ALA A 197 6.38 -14.26 -13.73
N LEU A 198 6.02 -15.46 -14.19
CA LEU A 198 5.85 -15.79 -15.60
C LEU A 198 4.51 -15.29 -16.16
N GLY A 199 3.65 -14.72 -15.32
CA GLY A 199 2.33 -14.23 -15.70
C GLY A 199 1.29 -15.33 -15.90
N ALA A 200 1.58 -16.56 -15.46
CA ALA A 200 0.69 -17.71 -15.61
C ALA A 200 -0.45 -17.70 -14.58
N ILE A 201 -0.24 -17.06 -13.42
CA ILE A 201 -1.25 -16.95 -12.38
C ILE A 201 -1.41 -15.51 -11.88
N LYS A 202 -2.59 -15.22 -11.34
CA LYS A 202 -2.91 -14.05 -10.50
C LYS A 202 -3.31 -14.54 -9.12
N PHE A 203 -3.40 -13.63 -8.15
CA PHE A 203 -3.89 -13.95 -6.82
C PHE A 203 -5.25 -13.30 -6.58
N GLY A 204 -6.21 -14.10 -6.12
CA GLY A 204 -7.37 -13.67 -5.36
C GLY A 204 -7.05 -13.65 -3.86
N SER A 205 -7.91 -12.97 -3.11
CA SER A 205 -7.92 -12.85 -1.66
C SER A 205 -6.59 -12.33 -1.11
N THR A 206 -6.00 -11.36 -1.83
CA THR A 206 -4.74 -10.72 -1.42
C THR A 206 -4.90 -9.84 -0.18
N LEU A 207 -6.14 -9.47 0.14
CA LEU A 207 -6.49 -8.71 1.32
C LEU A 207 -6.26 -9.54 2.59
N GLY A 208 -5.38 -9.05 3.44
CA GLY A 208 -5.18 -9.59 4.78
C GLY A 208 -6.24 -9.08 5.75
N LYS A 209 -6.48 -9.82 6.84
CA LYS A 209 -7.46 -9.42 7.88
C LYS A 209 -7.20 -8.04 8.48
N ALA A 210 -5.94 -7.61 8.51
CA ALA A 210 -5.53 -6.29 9.02
C ALA A 210 -5.61 -5.18 7.97
N ASP A 211 -5.76 -5.50 6.68
CA ASP A 211 -5.85 -4.47 5.63
C ASP A 211 -7.13 -3.64 5.86
N ILE A 212 -7.02 -2.32 5.72
CA ILE A 212 -8.15 -1.39 5.80
C ILE A 212 -8.58 -1.08 4.38
N VAL A 213 -9.87 -1.22 4.09
CA VAL A 213 -10.41 -1.10 2.73
C VAL A 213 -11.24 0.17 2.61
N VAL A 214 -11.02 0.88 1.51
CA VAL A 214 -11.79 2.07 1.13
C VAL A 214 -12.51 1.84 -0.18
N SER A 215 -13.67 2.47 -0.29
CA SER A 215 -14.37 2.60 -1.56
C SER A 215 -13.93 3.86 -2.30
N ASN A 216 -13.99 3.83 -3.63
CA ASN A 216 -13.77 5.00 -4.46
C ASN A 216 -15.03 5.41 -5.22
N SER A 217 -14.93 6.46 -6.02
CA SER A 217 -16.05 6.97 -6.83
C SER A 217 -16.75 5.92 -7.73
N LYS A 218 -16.11 4.79 -8.08
CA LYS A 218 -16.75 3.72 -8.87
C LYS A 218 -17.75 2.89 -8.05
N ILE A 219 -17.63 2.84 -6.72
CA ILE A 219 -18.63 2.13 -5.89
C ILE A 219 -20.02 2.75 -6.08
N ASP A 220 -20.08 4.08 -6.18
CA ASP A 220 -21.34 4.81 -6.36
C ASP A 220 -21.94 4.48 -7.73
N ARG A 221 -21.09 4.32 -8.76
CA ARG A 221 -21.52 3.85 -10.08
C ARG A 221 -22.04 2.42 -10.03
N LEU A 222 -21.48 1.53 -9.21
CA LEU A 222 -22.00 0.16 -9.06
C LEU A 222 -23.33 0.12 -8.30
N MET A 223 -23.59 1.10 -7.44
CA MET A 223 -24.84 1.23 -6.71
C MET A 223 -26.00 1.74 -7.59
N GLN A 224 -25.70 2.46 -8.67
CA GLN A 224 -26.72 2.97 -9.60
C GLN A 224 -27.32 1.85 -10.46
N ALA A 225 -28.64 1.68 -10.40
CA ALA A 225 -29.36 0.65 -11.15
C ALA A 225 -29.19 0.76 -12.68
N THR A 226 -28.99 1.97 -13.20
CA THR A 226 -28.82 2.27 -14.63
C THR A 226 -27.38 2.10 -15.13
N SER A 227 -26.44 1.76 -14.24
CA SER A 227 -25.03 1.72 -14.56
C SER A 227 -24.64 0.48 -15.38
N PRO A 228 -23.93 0.65 -16.51
CA PRO A 228 -23.38 -0.46 -17.27
C PRO A 228 -22.42 -1.33 -16.44
N LEU A 229 -21.63 -0.72 -15.53
CA LEU A 229 -20.71 -1.40 -14.63
C LEU A 229 -21.45 -2.35 -13.69
N ARG A 230 -22.61 -1.93 -13.18
CA ARG A 230 -23.46 -2.77 -12.33
C ARG A 230 -24.01 -3.98 -13.12
N ALA A 231 -24.48 -3.74 -14.34
CA ALA A 231 -25.02 -4.80 -15.19
C ALA A 231 -23.95 -5.82 -15.64
N GLU A 232 -22.70 -5.39 -15.79
CA GLU A 232 -21.57 -6.29 -16.03
C GLU A 232 -21.21 -7.10 -14.78
N LEU A 233 -21.09 -6.46 -13.62
CA LEU A 233 -20.83 -7.13 -12.36
C LEU A 233 -21.91 -8.19 -12.05
N GLY A 234 -23.19 -7.87 -12.30
CA GLY A 234 -24.28 -8.84 -12.12
C GLY A 234 -24.24 -10.04 -13.05
N ARG A 235 -23.65 -9.90 -14.24
CA ARG A 235 -23.46 -11.01 -15.18
C ARG A 235 -22.31 -11.91 -14.75
N LYS A 236 -21.23 -11.32 -14.21
CA LYS A 236 -20.02 -12.05 -13.77
C LYS A 236 -20.17 -12.67 -12.39
N ASN A 237 -20.74 -11.92 -11.44
CA ASN A 237 -20.91 -12.33 -10.05
C ASN A 237 -22.22 -11.75 -9.45
N PRO A 238 -23.33 -12.52 -9.52
CA PRO A 238 -24.61 -12.11 -8.94
C PRO A 238 -24.57 -11.91 -7.42
N ASP A 239 -23.76 -12.70 -6.70
CA ASP A 239 -23.60 -12.58 -5.24
C ASP A 239 -22.97 -11.24 -4.86
N ALA A 240 -22.02 -10.74 -5.67
CA ALA A 240 -21.41 -9.44 -5.46
C ALA A 240 -22.43 -8.31 -5.47
N LEU A 241 -23.41 -8.33 -6.39
CA LEU A 241 -24.48 -7.33 -6.42
C LEU A 241 -25.41 -7.38 -5.21
N THR A 242 -25.60 -8.58 -4.65
CA THR A 242 -26.48 -8.80 -3.49
C THR A 242 -25.84 -8.25 -2.22
N LEU A 243 -24.53 -8.44 -2.04
CA LEU A 243 -23.79 -7.93 -0.89
C LEU A 243 -23.39 -6.46 -1.02
N LEU A 244 -23.32 -5.92 -2.24
CA LEU A 244 -22.79 -4.59 -2.53
C LEU A 244 -23.34 -3.46 -1.62
N PRO A 245 -24.66 -3.34 -1.36
CA PRO A 245 -25.17 -2.25 -0.51
C PRO A 245 -24.67 -2.32 0.94
N ARG A 246 -24.51 -3.54 1.48
CA ARG A 246 -24.00 -3.76 2.85
C ARG A 246 -22.50 -3.49 2.89
N LEU A 247 -21.76 -4.04 1.93
CA LEU A 247 -20.33 -3.82 1.79
C LEU A 247 -19.98 -2.34 1.62
N SER A 248 -20.72 -1.60 0.77
CA SER A 248 -20.47 -0.17 0.56
C SER A 248 -20.60 0.66 1.84
N ALA A 249 -21.51 0.27 2.75
CA ALA A 249 -21.68 0.94 4.04
C ALA A 249 -20.56 0.60 5.04
N LEU A 250 -19.85 -0.51 4.83
CA LEU A 250 -18.74 -0.96 5.67
C LEU A 250 -17.37 -0.49 5.17
N PHE A 251 -17.26 -0.04 3.91
CA PHE A 251 -16.05 0.56 3.33
C PHE A 251 -15.91 2.04 3.72
N ASP A 252 -16.02 2.31 5.02
CA ASP A 252 -16.00 3.63 5.66
C ASP A 252 -14.57 4.21 5.83
N GLY A 253 -13.56 3.49 5.34
CA GLY A 253 -12.16 3.87 5.45
C GLY A 253 -11.55 3.71 6.83
N ARG A 254 -12.28 3.13 7.78
CA ARG A 254 -11.75 2.75 9.08
C ARG A 254 -11.64 1.25 9.19
N ARG A 255 -12.67 0.50 8.80
CA ARG A 255 -12.78 -0.94 9.12
C ARG A 255 -11.73 -1.79 8.40
N THR A 256 -11.19 -2.75 9.16
CA THR A 256 -10.33 -3.79 8.60
C THR A 256 -11.17 -4.85 7.88
N VAL A 257 -10.56 -5.57 6.95
CA VAL A 257 -11.19 -6.70 6.26
C VAL A 257 -11.73 -7.72 7.26
N GLY A 258 -10.98 -8.01 8.33
CA GLY A 258 -11.43 -8.94 9.38
C GLY A 258 -12.74 -8.49 10.05
N ALA A 259 -12.84 -7.20 10.40
CA ALA A 259 -14.06 -6.64 11.00
C ALA A 259 -15.25 -6.62 10.02
N ILE A 260 -14.99 -6.41 8.73
CA ILE A 260 -16.02 -6.47 7.67
C ILE A 260 -16.55 -7.90 7.52
N VAL A 261 -15.66 -8.89 7.45
CA VAL A 261 -16.01 -10.31 7.36
C VAL A 261 -16.82 -10.73 8.59
N GLU A 262 -16.38 -10.38 9.80
CA GLU A 262 -17.09 -10.68 11.04
C GLU A 262 -18.51 -10.07 11.03
N SER A 263 -18.64 -8.81 10.62
CA SER A 263 -19.93 -8.11 10.52
C SER A 263 -20.90 -8.76 9.52
N LEU A 264 -20.40 -9.56 8.58
CA LEU A 264 -21.19 -10.19 7.52
C LEU A 264 -21.29 -11.72 7.66
N SER A 265 -20.67 -12.29 8.68
CA SER A 265 -20.55 -13.74 8.89
C SER A 265 -21.90 -14.46 9.06
N ASP A 266 -22.92 -13.76 9.58
CA ASP A 266 -24.28 -14.29 9.70
C ASP A 266 -25.01 -14.45 8.35
N ILE A 267 -24.48 -13.83 7.29
CA ILE A 267 -25.16 -13.71 6.00
C ILE A 267 -24.53 -14.63 4.95
N LYS A 268 -23.19 -14.68 4.93
CA LYS A 268 -22.38 -15.40 3.92
C LYS A 268 -21.11 -15.93 4.57
N ALA A 269 -20.53 -16.98 3.99
CA ALA A 269 -19.27 -17.53 4.48
C ALA A 269 -18.10 -16.56 4.23
N GLU A 270 -17.04 -16.63 5.05
CA GLU A 270 -15.83 -15.79 4.91
C GLU A 270 -15.25 -15.84 3.48
N SER A 271 -15.17 -17.03 2.88
CA SER A 271 -14.67 -17.21 1.51
C SER A 271 -15.51 -16.48 0.46
N GLU A 272 -16.84 -16.50 0.59
CA GLU A 272 -17.76 -15.82 -0.33
C GLU A 272 -17.63 -14.30 -0.21
N ILE A 273 -17.48 -13.79 1.01
CA ILE A 273 -17.29 -12.35 1.27
C ILE A 273 -15.96 -11.88 0.64
N LEU A 274 -14.87 -12.60 0.88
CA LEU A 274 -13.56 -12.28 0.31
C LEU A 274 -13.57 -12.34 -1.22
N GLN A 275 -14.21 -13.34 -1.81
CA GLN A 275 -14.36 -13.43 -3.26
C GLN A 275 -15.13 -12.23 -3.84
N VAL A 276 -16.18 -11.75 -3.17
CA VAL A 276 -16.89 -10.53 -3.59
C VAL A 276 -15.97 -9.31 -3.48
N MET A 277 -15.18 -9.18 -2.42
CA MET A 277 -14.22 -8.09 -2.26
C MET A 277 -13.13 -8.12 -3.36
N ASP A 278 -12.64 -9.29 -3.74
CA ASP A 278 -11.69 -9.44 -4.85
C ASP A 278 -12.27 -8.95 -6.18
N ASN A 279 -13.53 -9.30 -6.47
CA ASN A 279 -14.22 -8.79 -7.67
C ASN A 279 -14.37 -7.27 -7.63
N LEU A 280 -14.68 -6.69 -6.47
CA LEU A 280 -14.76 -5.24 -6.30
C LEU A 280 -13.39 -4.56 -6.44
N MET A 281 -12.31 -5.22 -6.03
CA MET A 281 -10.95 -4.75 -6.28
C MET A 281 -10.57 -4.81 -7.76
N GLU A 282 -10.95 -5.89 -8.46
CA GLU A 282 -10.64 -6.08 -9.87
C GLU A 282 -11.28 -5.01 -10.76
N VAL A 283 -12.55 -4.67 -10.50
CA VAL A 283 -13.21 -3.53 -11.19
C VAL A 283 -12.69 -2.16 -10.70
N GLY A 284 -11.86 -2.19 -9.65
CA GLY A 284 -11.27 -1.05 -8.98
C GLY A 284 -12.32 -0.17 -8.31
N ALA A 285 -13.36 -0.74 -7.72
CA ALA A 285 -14.35 -0.03 -6.90
C ALA A 285 -13.93 0.11 -5.44
N ILE A 286 -13.05 -0.78 -4.98
CA ILE A 286 -12.41 -0.70 -3.67
C ILE A 286 -10.90 -0.90 -3.81
N THR A 287 -10.16 -0.41 -2.83
CA THR A 287 -8.72 -0.60 -2.70
C THR A 287 -8.33 -0.72 -1.24
N ALA A 288 -7.27 -1.46 -0.93
CA ALA A 288 -6.63 -1.35 0.38
C ALA A 288 -6.00 0.05 0.55
N LEU A 289 -6.05 0.62 1.75
CA LEU A 289 -5.39 1.87 2.05
C LEU A 289 -3.88 1.76 1.83
N SER A 290 -3.31 2.73 1.10
CA SER A 290 -1.86 2.88 1.00
C SER A 290 -1.27 3.23 2.38
N PRO A 291 0.03 2.99 2.61
CA PRO A 291 0.68 3.39 3.86
C PRO A 291 0.47 4.86 4.21
N GLU A 292 0.60 5.77 3.25
CA GLU A 292 0.43 7.22 3.47
C GLU A 292 -0.98 7.53 3.95
N LYS A 293 -2.00 6.91 3.33
CA LYS A 293 -3.39 7.09 3.75
C LYS A 293 -3.68 6.45 5.11
N ARG A 294 -3.02 5.33 5.46
CA ARG A 294 -3.09 4.74 6.81
C ARG A 294 -2.45 5.66 7.86
N ARG A 295 -1.36 6.35 7.54
CA ARG A 295 -0.77 7.38 8.43
C ARG A 295 -1.73 8.55 8.64
N ILE A 296 -2.39 9.05 7.59
CA ILE A 296 -3.44 10.08 7.74
C ILE A 296 -4.58 9.56 8.62
N LEU A 297 -5.04 8.33 8.40
CA LEU A 297 -6.09 7.70 9.22
C LEU A 297 -5.69 7.60 10.69
N LEU A 298 -4.46 7.15 10.98
CA LEU A 298 -3.89 7.07 12.31
C LEU A 298 -3.99 8.43 13.02
N VAL A 299 -3.56 9.51 12.36
CA VAL A 299 -3.57 10.85 13.00
C VAL A 299 -4.98 11.40 13.15
N LYS A 300 -5.89 11.12 12.21
CA LYS A 300 -7.32 11.44 12.39
C LYS A 300 -7.90 10.77 13.62
N GLU A 301 -7.65 9.48 13.80
CA GLU A 301 -8.13 8.73 14.97
C GLU A 301 -7.44 9.18 16.27
N ALA A 302 -6.14 9.49 16.22
CA ALA A 302 -5.40 10.07 17.34
C ALA A 302 -5.96 11.45 17.73
N PHE A 303 -6.30 12.28 16.75
CA PHE A 303 -6.96 13.56 16.98
C PHE A 303 -8.36 13.39 17.55
N GLU A 304 -9.15 12.43 17.05
CA GLU A 304 -10.46 12.11 17.62
C GLU A 304 -10.32 11.77 19.11
N LEU A 305 -9.42 10.84 19.44
CA LEU A 305 -9.16 10.44 20.82
C LEU A 305 -8.66 11.59 21.70
N ALA A 306 -7.76 12.44 21.18
CA ALA A 306 -7.27 13.63 21.87
C ALA A 306 -8.42 14.55 22.29
N VAL A 307 -9.32 14.87 21.35
CA VAL A 307 -10.49 15.71 21.66
C VAL A 307 -11.43 14.99 22.65
N ARG A 308 -11.70 13.68 22.47
CA ARG A 308 -12.54 12.91 23.40
C ARG A 308 -11.99 12.86 24.83
N VAL A 309 -10.69 12.65 25.00
CA VAL A 309 -10.04 12.70 26.32
C VAL A 309 -10.14 14.09 26.91
N CYS A 310 -10.03 15.13 26.09
CA CYS A 310 -10.22 16.51 26.51
C CYS A 310 -11.66 16.76 27.01
N GLU A 311 -12.69 16.27 26.31
CA GLU A 311 -14.09 16.38 26.74
C GLU A 311 -14.32 15.80 28.14
N VAL A 312 -13.62 14.71 28.47
CA VAL A 312 -13.73 14.04 29.79
C VAL A 312 -13.01 14.81 30.89
N LEU A 313 -11.83 15.38 30.62
CA LEU A 313 -10.98 16.00 31.64
C LEU A 313 -11.22 17.50 31.84
N TYR A 314 -11.68 18.19 30.79
CA TYR A 314 -11.86 19.64 30.76
C TYR A 314 -13.31 20.07 30.57
N SER A 315 -14.21 19.14 30.24
CA SER A 315 -15.60 19.36 29.78
C SER A 315 -15.75 19.50 28.26
N PRO A 316 -16.91 19.12 27.71
CA PRO A 316 -17.18 19.25 26.27
C PRO A 316 -17.11 20.68 25.74
N GLU A 317 -17.52 21.67 26.55
CA GLU A 317 -17.55 23.08 26.16
C GLU A 317 -16.14 23.68 26.01
N GLU A 318 -15.23 23.36 26.95
CA GLU A 318 -13.82 23.75 26.86
C GLU A 318 -13.16 23.08 25.65
N ALA A 319 -13.36 21.77 25.48
CA ALA A 319 -12.80 21.00 24.36
C ALA A 319 -13.24 21.56 23.00
N LEU A 320 -14.53 21.90 22.85
CA LEU A 320 -15.07 22.47 21.63
C LEU A 320 -14.52 23.88 21.34
N THR A 321 -14.27 24.67 22.39
CA THR A 321 -13.67 26.00 22.25
C THR A 321 -12.26 25.91 21.69
N TRP A 322 -11.41 25.04 22.27
CA TRP A 322 -10.05 24.82 21.76
C TRP A 322 -10.03 24.18 20.38
N LEU A 323 -10.96 23.25 20.10
CA LEU A 323 -11.12 22.67 18.78
C LEU A 323 -11.38 23.74 17.73
N ASN A 324 -12.36 24.62 17.96
CA ASN A 324 -12.69 25.71 17.02
C ASN A 324 -11.54 26.71 16.85
N GLU A 325 -10.83 27.04 17.93
CA GLU A 325 -9.64 27.91 17.86
C GLU A 325 -8.55 27.30 16.97
N CYS A 326 -8.27 26.01 17.12
CA CYS A 326 -7.27 25.31 16.33
C CYS A 326 -7.70 25.17 14.87
N LEU A 327 -8.95 24.81 14.61
CA LEU A 327 -9.51 24.73 13.26
C LEU A 327 -9.40 26.06 12.51
N GLY A 328 -9.58 27.20 13.20
CA GLY A 328 -9.40 28.53 12.61
C GLY A 328 -7.96 28.86 12.18
N ARG A 329 -6.97 28.07 12.61
CA ARG A 329 -5.55 28.23 12.28
C ARG A 329 -5.06 27.26 11.19
N VAL A 330 -5.84 26.24 10.86
CA VAL A 330 -5.49 25.25 9.84
C VAL A 330 -5.56 25.90 8.46
N GLN A 331 -4.46 25.81 7.71
CA GLN A 331 -4.40 26.38 6.36
C GLN A 331 -4.85 25.39 5.28
N ALA A 332 -4.80 24.09 5.56
CA ALA A 332 -5.22 23.04 4.64
C ALA A 332 -6.74 22.78 4.73
N PRO A 333 -7.54 23.17 3.70
CA PRO A 333 -8.98 22.93 3.72
C PRO A 333 -9.35 21.44 3.71
N GLU A 334 -8.48 20.57 3.20
CA GLU A 334 -8.63 19.10 3.21
C GLU A 334 -8.44 18.48 4.60
N VAL A 335 -7.93 19.26 5.56
CA VAL A 335 -7.85 18.89 6.98
C VAL A 335 -9.04 19.49 7.73
N ALA A 336 -9.23 20.81 7.63
CA ALA A 336 -10.29 21.52 8.35
C ALA A 336 -11.71 21.11 7.89
N GLY A 337 -11.94 20.97 6.58
CA GLY A 337 -13.24 20.65 5.99
C GLY A 337 -13.75 19.24 6.30
N VAL A 338 -12.87 18.38 6.83
CA VAL A 338 -13.20 17.02 7.25
C VAL A 338 -13.82 16.99 8.65
N ILE A 339 -13.55 18.00 9.48
CA ILE A 339 -14.07 18.09 10.84
C ILE A 339 -15.36 18.92 10.78
N LYS A 340 -16.50 18.27 10.97
CA LYS A 340 -17.82 18.90 10.94
C LYS A 340 -18.23 19.22 12.37
N VAL A 341 -18.34 20.51 12.68
CA VAL A 341 -18.83 21.01 13.97
C VAL A 341 -20.27 21.51 13.78
N THR A 342 -21.21 20.93 14.52
CA THR A 342 -22.64 21.26 14.46
C THR A 342 -23.19 21.47 15.86
N GLY A 343 -23.34 22.74 16.26
CA GLY A 343 -23.80 23.08 17.61
C GLY A 343 -22.77 22.65 18.66
N SER A 344 -23.17 21.80 19.59
CA SER A 344 -22.30 21.21 20.63
C SER A 344 -21.54 19.96 20.19
N ASP A 345 -21.88 19.42 19.01
CA ASP A 345 -21.37 18.13 18.57
C ASP A 345 -20.35 18.34 17.44
N TRP A 346 -19.41 17.40 17.33
CA TRP A 346 -18.44 17.37 16.25
C TRP A 346 -18.22 15.93 15.78
N VAL A 347 -17.81 15.79 14.51
CA VAL A 347 -17.47 14.50 13.91
C VAL A 347 -16.37 14.68 12.87
N ILE A 348 -15.49 13.69 12.76
CA ILE A 348 -14.49 13.60 11.69
C ILE A 348 -15.06 12.75 10.56
N ASP A 349 -15.01 13.27 9.34
CA ASP A 349 -15.31 12.49 8.14
C ASP A 349 -14.11 11.59 7.78
N TYR A 350 -14.32 10.28 7.85
CA TYR A 350 -13.29 9.30 7.55
C TYR A 350 -13.25 8.89 6.07
N ASP A 351 -14.15 9.45 5.26
CA ASP A 351 -14.14 9.21 3.83
C ASP A 351 -12.78 9.60 3.21
N SER A 352 -12.18 8.64 2.53
CA SER A 352 -10.87 8.80 1.87
C SER A 352 -10.97 9.35 0.45
N ARG A 353 -12.18 9.56 -0.08
CA ARG A 353 -12.43 10.07 -1.45
C ARG A 353 -11.81 11.45 -1.69
N LEU A 354 -11.72 12.29 -0.66
CA LEU A 354 -11.01 13.58 -0.75
C LEU A 354 -9.52 13.41 -1.10
N TYR A 355 -8.96 12.22 -0.87
CA TYR A 355 -7.58 11.86 -1.16
C TYR A 355 -7.45 10.95 -2.39
N GLU A 356 -8.51 10.82 -3.20
CA GLU A 356 -8.48 10.06 -4.45
C GLU A 356 -7.62 10.79 -5.50
N GLY A 357 -6.64 10.09 -6.09
CA GLY A 357 -5.77 10.65 -7.13
C GLY A 357 -4.64 11.56 -6.64
N LEU A 358 -4.54 11.85 -5.33
CA LEU A 358 -3.39 12.57 -4.77
C LEU A 358 -2.15 11.68 -4.79
N ASP A 359 -1.01 12.29 -5.12
CA ASP A 359 0.26 11.60 -5.08
C ASP A 359 0.80 11.46 -3.65
N PRO A 360 1.70 10.49 -3.38
CA PRO A 360 2.26 10.25 -2.06
C PRO A 360 2.87 11.47 -1.36
N ARG A 361 3.47 12.42 -2.08
CA ARG A 361 4.05 13.61 -1.43
C ARG A 361 2.97 14.52 -0.90
N THR A 362 1.94 14.81 -1.70
CA THR A 362 0.78 15.58 -1.25
C THR A 362 0.06 14.90 -0.09
N LEU A 363 -0.03 13.56 -0.09
CA LEU A 363 -0.58 12.82 1.05
C LEU A 363 0.27 13.01 2.32
N MET A 364 1.60 13.01 2.21
CA MET A 364 2.49 13.26 3.34
C MET A 364 2.44 14.71 3.83
N ASP A 365 2.24 15.69 2.94
CA ASP A 365 2.00 17.09 3.34
C ASP A 365 0.70 17.22 4.13
N LEU A 366 -0.36 16.53 3.71
CA LEU A 366 -1.63 16.47 4.45
C LEU A 366 -1.48 15.77 5.80
N TYR A 367 -0.69 14.69 5.87
CA TYR A 367 -0.34 14.04 7.12
C TYR A 367 0.35 15.03 8.08
N ALA A 368 1.31 15.82 7.59
CA ALA A 368 2.01 16.82 8.41
C ALA A 368 1.05 17.91 8.92
N GLU A 369 0.10 18.37 8.10
CA GLU A 369 -0.92 19.34 8.55
C GLU A 369 -1.88 18.74 9.59
N TRP A 370 -2.23 17.44 9.49
CA TRP A 370 -2.97 16.72 10.55
C TRP A 370 -2.17 16.64 11.86
N MET A 371 -0.87 16.29 11.79
CA MET A 371 0.01 16.23 12.97
C MET A 371 0.16 17.61 13.63
N LYS A 372 0.29 18.66 12.83
CA LYS A 372 0.33 20.04 13.30
C LYS A 372 -0.97 20.45 13.98
N LEU A 373 -2.13 20.09 13.44
CA LEU A 373 -3.42 20.33 14.09
C LEU A 373 -3.48 19.63 15.46
N LEU A 374 -3.08 18.35 15.53
CA LEU A 374 -3.02 17.60 16.79
C LEU A 374 -2.10 18.28 17.82
N ALA A 375 -0.89 18.66 17.43
CA ALA A 375 0.06 19.35 18.30
C ALA A 375 -0.46 20.72 18.75
N GLN A 376 -1.10 21.49 17.86
CA GLN A 376 -1.69 22.78 18.19
C GLN A 376 -2.84 22.64 19.19
N PHE A 377 -3.70 21.64 19.02
CA PHE A 377 -4.79 21.36 19.94
C PHE A 377 -4.26 21.05 21.35
N VAL A 378 -3.29 20.15 21.46
CA VAL A 378 -2.70 19.81 22.76
C VAL A 378 -1.94 20.98 23.38
N SER A 379 -1.28 21.81 22.57
CA SER A 379 -0.59 23.02 23.04
C SER A 379 -1.54 24.11 23.57
N ALA A 380 -2.80 24.11 23.14
CA ALA A 380 -3.80 25.08 23.57
C ALA A 380 -4.42 24.73 24.93
N LEU A 381 -4.20 23.51 25.43
CA LEU A 381 -4.74 23.04 26.69
C LEU A 381 -4.09 23.76 27.89
N ASP A 382 -4.83 23.83 28.99
CA ASP A 382 -4.36 24.41 30.24
C ASP A 382 -3.16 23.61 30.81
N PRO A 383 -1.97 24.22 30.96
CA PRO A 383 -0.75 23.55 31.39
C PRO A 383 -0.86 22.82 32.74
N ASN A 384 -1.74 23.30 33.63
CA ASN A 384 -1.88 22.74 34.98
C ASN A 384 -2.51 21.34 34.99
N ARG A 385 -3.23 20.99 33.91
CA ARG A 385 -3.91 19.71 33.75
C ARG A 385 -3.26 18.83 32.67
N LEU A 386 -2.18 19.32 32.04
CA LEU A 386 -1.54 18.68 30.89
C LEU A 386 -0.98 17.29 31.23
N THR A 387 -0.36 17.11 32.40
CA THR A 387 0.20 15.79 32.79
C THR A 387 -0.89 14.73 32.90
N LYS A 388 -2.01 15.04 33.58
CA LYS A 388 -3.16 14.12 33.70
C LYS A 388 -3.81 13.84 32.35
N TYR A 389 -3.83 14.84 31.48
CA TYR A 389 -4.31 14.67 30.10
C TYR A 389 -3.41 13.73 29.30
N ALA A 390 -2.09 13.90 29.38
CA ALA A 390 -1.14 13.06 28.66
C ALA A 390 -1.20 11.60 29.12
N GLU A 391 -1.36 11.36 30.43
CA GLU A 391 -1.58 10.00 30.97
C GLU A 391 -2.85 9.37 30.36
N ALA A 392 -3.98 10.07 30.43
CA ALA A 392 -5.25 9.55 29.90
C ALA A 392 -5.23 9.37 28.36
N LEU A 393 -4.51 10.24 27.65
CA LEU A 393 -4.33 10.13 26.20
C LEU A 393 -3.46 8.93 25.85
N THR A 394 -2.41 8.67 26.62
CA THR A 394 -1.53 7.51 26.44
C THR A 394 -2.31 6.22 26.64
N ASP A 395 -3.11 6.12 27.70
CA ASP A 395 -3.99 4.96 27.93
C ASP A 395 -4.99 4.74 26.78
N ALA A 396 -5.55 5.82 26.22
CA ALA A 396 -6.45 5.75 25.08
C ALA A 396 -5.74 5.29 23.79
N PHE A 397 -4.52 5.75 23.55
CA PHE A 397 -3.70 5.32 22.40
C PHE A 397 -3.28 3.86 22.51
N ASP A 398 -2.84 3.43 23.69
CA ASP A 398 -2.45 2.04 23.95
C ASP A 398 -3.64 1.10 23.77
N GLY A 399 -4.82 1.50 24.26
CA GLY A 399 -6.04 0.70 24.18
C GLY A 399 -6.65 0.58 22.78
N TYR A 400 -6.34 1.50 21.85
CA TYR A 400 -7.02 1.58 20.55
C TYR A 400 -6.08 1.61 19.33
N LEU A 401 -5.03 2.44 19.35
CA LEU A 401 -4.19 2.69 18.17
C LEU A 401 -3.04 1.68 18.03
N LEU A 402 -2.26 1.45 19.09
CA LEU A 402 -0.99 0.70 18.98
C LEU A 402 -1.17 -0.76 18.56
N GLY A 403 -2.31 -1.38 18.88
CA GLY A 403 -2.63 -2.73 18.42
C GLY A 403 -3.18 -2.81 16.99
N ARG A 404 -3.57 -1.67 16.39
CA ARG A 404 -4.27 -1.60 15.11
C ARG A 404 -3.33 -1.29 13.94
N TYR A 405 -2.31 -0.48 14.16
CA TYR A 405 -1.41 0.02 13.13
C TYR A 405 -0.07 -0.72 13.12
N SER A 406 0.54 -0.85 11.94
CA SER A 406 1.87 -1.46 11.84
C SER A 406 2.96 -0.47 12.27
N GLN A 407 4.14 -0.98 12.61
CA GLN A 407 5.30 -0.13 12.94
C GLN A 407 5.61 0.91 11.85
N ASN A 408 5.47 0.54 10.57
CA ASN A 408 5.68 1.46 9.46
C ASN A 408 4.61 2.55 9.37
N ASP A 409 3.41 2.32 9.87
CA ASP A 409 2.36 3.34 9.92
C ASP A 409 2.57 4.31 11.10
N LEU A 410 3.31 3.89 12.13
CA LEU A 410 3.62 4.72 13.30
C LEU A 410 4.78 5.68 13.04
N GLU A 411 5.63 5.44 12.05
CA GLU A 411 6.79 6.31 11.75
C GLU A 411 6.40 7.79 11.56
N GLY A 412 7.08 8.67 12.31
CA GLY A 412 6.80 10.09 12.45
C GLY A 412 5.76 10.43 13.51
N PHE A 413 4.95 9.46 13.97
CA PHE A 413 4.01 9.66 15.07
C PHE A 413 4.75 9.65 16.42
N GLU A 414 5.86 8.92 16.53
CA GLU A 414 6.72 8.92 17.72
C GLU A 414 7.25 10.32 18.09
N GLU A 415 7.42 11.20 17.11
CA GLU A 415 7.83 12.59 17.35
C GLU A 415 6.80 13.35 18.18
N PHE A 416 5.50 13.09 17.97
CA PHE A 416 4.43 13.67 18.77
C PHE A 416 4.46 13.14 20.21
N SER A 417 4.65 11.83 20.38
CA SER A 417 4.77 11.22 21.71
C SER A 417 5.96 11.81 22.50
N PHE A 418 7.12 11.93 21.85
CA PHE A 418 8.30 12.55 22.45
C PHE A 418 8.08 14.04 22.78
N TRP A 419 7.43 14.78 21.87
CA TRP A 419 7.07 16.17 22.10
C TRP A 419 6.10 16.32 23.29
N LEU A 420 5.11 15.44 23.42
CA LEU A 420 4.15 15.45 24.53
C LEU A 420 4.85 15.22 25.86
N GLU A 421 5.76 14.23 25.92
CA GLU A 421 6.58 13.94 27.10
C GLU A 421 7.40 15.17 27.54
N LEU A 422 8.06 15.83 26.59
CA LEU A 422 8.87 17.03 26.86
C LEU A 422 8.03 18.18 27.43
N ASN A 423 6.80 18.38 26.93
CA ASN A 423 5.92 19.44 27.43
C ASN A 423 5.36 19.11 28.82
N CYS A 424 5.09 17.84 29.11
CA CYS A 424 4.72 17.40 30.46
C CYS A 424 5.86 17.62 31.45
N ALA A 425 7.10 17.31 31.07
CA ALA A 425 8.29 17.55 31.90
C ALA A 425 8.49 19.05 32.21
N LYS A 426 8.25 19.93 31.23
CA LYS A 426 8.30 21.39 31.43
C LYS A 426 7.18 21.89 32.35
N ALA A 427 5.96 21.37 32.21
CA ALA A 427 4.83 21.72 33.06
C ALA A 427 5.02 21.23 34.52
N GLY A 428 5.69 20.10 34.72
CA GLY A 428 6.04 19.58 36.06
C GLY A 428 7.27 20.22 36.71
N GLY A 429 8.07 20.98 35.97
CA GLY A 429 9.32 21.60 36.42
C GLY A 429 9.18 23.01 37.05
N THR A 430 7.97 23.57 37.08
CA THR A 430 7.67 24.82 37.79
C THR A 430 7.30 24.54 39.24
N HIS A 431 8.31 24.37 40.11
CA HIS A 431 8.18 24.48 41.56
C HIS A 431 9.30 25.35 42.14
#